data_AF-A0A920EU23-F1
#
_entry.id   AF-A0A920EU23-F1
#
_cell.length_a   1.000
_cell.length_b   1.000
_cell.length_c   1.000
_cell.angle_alpha   90.00
_cell.angle_beta   90.00
_cell.angle_gamma   90.00
#
_symmetry.space_group_name_H-M   'P 1'
#
loop_
_entity.id
_entity.type
_entity.pdbx_description
1 polymer ?
#
loop_
_entity_poly.entity_id
_entity_poly.type
_entity_poly.pdbx_seq_one_letter_code
_entity_poly.pdbx_strand_id
1 'polypeptide(L)'
;MRLLFILLFFIIIKNSYSINWTKEFNGISSSEKINLSNGGTISHYKNFGNWKDSLGNYGTQKCYGTILIDPSKKIEDWKMFCEGMDQNRNYFVLEYFRNSDMTAGTGSYIFIDGTGKWKNLLVQNVNMLLII
;
A
#
# COMPACT_ATOMS: atom_id res chain seq x y z
N MET A 1 -18.93 -26.39 -34.51
CA MET A 1 -17.87 -25.48 -34.02
C MET A 1 -18.42 -24.21 -33.37
N ARG A 2 -19.38 -23.50 -33.96
CA ARG A 2 -20.01 -22.28 -33.37
C ARG A 2 -20.61 -22.46 -31.97
N LEU A 3 -21.27 -23.59 -31.68
CA LEU A 3 -21.81 -23.91 -30.34
C LEU A 3 -20.72 -24.15 -29.28
N LEU A 4 -19.57 -24.70 -29.69
CA LEU A 4 -18.43 -24.95 -28.79
C LEU A 4 -17.82 -23.63 -28.30
N PHE A 5 -17.67 -22.65 -29.20
CA PHE A 5 -17.19 -21.32 -28.85
C PHE A 5 -18.12 -20.57 -27.89
N ILE A 6 -19.44 -20.73 -28.05
CA ILE A 6 -20.43 -20.14 -27.15
C ILE A 6 -20.33 -20.77 -25.75
N LEU A 7 -20.18 -22.09 -25.67
CA LEU A 7 -20.01 -22.80 -24.40
C LEU A 7 -18.71 -22.38 -23.69
N LEU A 8 -17.60 -22.26 -24.43
CA LEU A 8 -16.32 -21.78 -23.91
C LEU A 8 -16.44 -20.35 -23.35
N PHE A 9 -17.14 -19.48 -24.08
CA PHE A 9 -17.41 -18.11 -23.65
C PHE A 9 -18.16 -18.09 -22.32
N PHE A 10 -19.24 -18.87 -22.16
CA PHE A 10 -19.98 -18.95 -20.88
C PHE A 10 -19.17 -19.48 -19.71
N ILE A 11 -18.20 -20.37 -19.94
CA ILE A 11 -17.29 -20.87 -18.89
C ILE A 11 -16.34 -19.75 -18.45
N ILE A 12 -15.86 -18.90 -19.36
CA ILE A 12 -14.94 -17.80 -19.03
C ILE A 12 -15.65 -16.73 -18.19
N ILE A 13 -16.88 -16.35 -18.54
CA ILE A 13 -17.63 -15.29 -17.82
C ILE A 13 -17.97 -15.72 -16.40
N LYS A 14 -18.22 -17.02 -16.16
CA LYS A 14 -18.49 -17.53 -14.81
C LYS A 14 -17.28 -17.48 -13.88
N ASN A 15 -16.05 -17.36 -14.40
CA ASN A 15 -14.84 -17.33 -13.59
C ASN A 15 -14.28 -15.91 -13.41
N SER A 16 -14.87 -14.89 -14.03
CA SER A 16 -14.43 -13.51 -13.87
C SER A 16 -15.13 -12.82 -12.69
N TYR A 17 -14.72 -13.15 -11.47
CA TYR A 17 -15.10 -12.39 -10.28
C TYR A 17 -13.98 -11.40 -9.95
N SER A 18 -14.25 -10.10 -10.12
CA SER A 18 -13.40 -9.05 -9.57
C SER A 18 -13.90 -8.70 -8.18
N ILE A 19 -13.03 -8.83 -7.18
CA ILE A 19 -13.29 -8.35 -5.83
C ILE A 19 -12.67 -6.96 -5.72
N ASN A 20 -13.49 -5.95 -5.47
CA ASN A 20 -12.98 -4.64 -5.07
C ASN A 20 -12.50 -4.72 -3.63
N TRP A 21 -11.19 -4.71 -3.46
CA TRP A 21 -10.54 -4.69 -2.16
C TRP A 21 -10.11 -3.27 -1.82
N THR A 22 -10.55 -2.77 -0.67
CA THR A 22 -10.12 -1.46 -0.13
C THR A 22 -9.59 -1.66 1.29
N LYS A 23 -8.62 -0.84 1.69
CA LYS A 23 -8.07 -0.80 3.04
C LYS A 23 -8.11 0.62 3.57
N GLU A 24 -8.77 0.80 4.71
CA GLU A 24 -8.79 2.05 5.46
C GLU A 24 -7.76 1.96 6.59
N PHE A 25 -7.06 3.06 6.87
CA PHE A 25 -6.10 3.18 7.96
C PHE A 25 -6.44 4.41 8.80
N ASN A 26 -6.46 4.25 10.11
CA ASN A 26 -6.64 5.33 11.07
C ASN A 26 -5.54 5.23 12.14
N GLY A 27 -4.77 6.30 12.29
CA GLY A 27 -3.62 6.31 13.17
C GLY A 27 -3.04 7.68 13.42
N ILE A 28 -1.94 7.70 14.16
CA ILE A 28 -1.17 8.89 14.48
C ILE A 28 0.10 8.85 13.63
N SER A 29 0.55 10.02 13.18
CA SER A 29 1.79 10.16 12.44
C SER A 29 2.67 11.26 13.02
N SER A 30 3.98 11.11 12.86
CA SER A 30 4.98 12.10 13.23
C SER A 30 6.13 12.10 12.23
N SER A 31 6.87 13.21 12.19
CA SER A 31 8.03 13.35 11.32
C SER A 31 9.13 14.16 11.98
N GLU A 32 10.36 13.69 11.87
CA GLU A 32 11.58 14.42 12.24
C GLU A 32 12.23 14.94 10.96
N LYS A 33 12.70 16.20 10.95
CA LYS A 33 13.15 16.87 9.73
C LYS A 33 14.58 17.42 9.87
N ILE A 34 15.36 17.27 8.82
CA ILE A 34 16.67 17.91 8.64
C ILE A 34 16.55 18.86 7.45
N ASN A 35 16.80 20.15 7.69
CA ASN A 35 16.81 21.17 6.63
C ASN A 35 18.20 21.23 6.00
N LEU A 36 18.25 21.19 4.67
CA LEU A 36 19.47 21.30 3.89
C LEU A 36 19.75 22.77 3.54
N SER A 37 21.02 23.13 3.38
CA SER A 37 21.43 24.51 3.08
C SER A 37 20.89 25.03 1.73
N ASN A 38 20.61 24.12 0.78
CA ASN A 38 20.01 24.45 -0.52
C ASN A 38 18.49 24.65 -0.45
N GLY A 39 17.86 24.51 0.73
CA GLY A 39 16.41 24.62 0.92
C GLY A 39 15.65 23.29 0.83
N GLY A 40 16.33 22.17 0.55
CA GLY A 40 15.74 20.83 0.59
C GLY A 40 15.49 20.33 2.03
N THR A 41 14.81 19.20 2.17
CA THR A 41 14.52 18.59 3.48
C THR A 41 14.62 17.07 3.43
N ILE A 42 15.24 16.48 4.46
CA ILE A 42 15.15 15.04 4.74
C ILE A 42 14.12 14.87 5.85
N SER A 43 13.05 14.10 5.59
CA SER A 43 12.01 13.81 6.57
C SER A 43 12.02 12.34 6.92
N HIS A 44 12.21 12.03 8.21
CA HIS A 44 12.03 10.70 8.75
C HIS A 44 10.61 10.57 9.31
N TYR A 45 9.75 9.85 8.60
CA TYR A 45 8.34 9.70 8.89
C TYR A 45 8.06 8.40 9.65
N LYS A 46 7.15 8.50 10.63
CA LYS A 46 6.66 7.38 11.42
C LYS A 46 5.14 7.46 11.50
N ASN A 47 4.46 6.33 11.40
CA ASN A 47 3.05 6.24 11.80
C ASN A 47 2.72 4.93 12.49
N PHE A 48 1.63 4.95 13.25
CA PHE A 48 1.07 3.77 13.88
C PHE A 48 -0.45 3.92 13.98
N GLY A 49 -1.17 2.84 13.71
CA GLY A 49 -2.62 2.86 13.74
C GLY A 49 -3.26 1.51 13.49
N ASN A 50 -4.58 1.56 13.39
CA ASN A 50 -5.42 0.43 13.05
C ASN A 50 -5.80 0.50 11.57
N TRP A 51 -6.02 -0.66 10.97
CA TRP A 51 -6.58 -0.76 9.63
C TRP A 51 -7.76 -1.73 9.61
N LYS A 52 -8.62 -1.55 8.62
CA LYS A 52 -9.67 -2.51 8.25
C LYS A 52 -9.77 -2.58 6.73
N ASP A 53 -10.19 -3.73 6.20
CA ASP A 53 -10.43 -3.90 4.76
C ASP A 53 -11.91 -4.19 4.43
N SER A 54 -12.25 -4.11 3.15
CA SER A 54 -13.61 -4.36 2.66
C SER A 54 -14.07 -5.82 2.81
N LEU A 55 -13.17 -6.73 3.17
CA LEU A 55 -13.46 -8.15 3.41
C LEU A 55 -13.67 -8.46 4.90
N GLY A 56 -13.73 -7.43 5.74
CA GLY A 56 -13.94 -7.56 7.19
C GLY A 56 -12.69 -7.94 7.98
N ASN A 57 -11.51 -7.91 7.37
CA ASN A 57 -10.26 -8.06 8.10
C ASN A 57 -9.88 -6.74 8.76
N TYR A 58 -9.17 -6.83 9.87
CA TYR A 58 -8.70 -5.66 10.60
C TYR A 58 -7.45 -6.00 11.39
N GLY A 59 -6.77 -4.98 11.86
CA GLY A 59 -5.54 -5.16 12.60
C GLY A 59 -4.81 -3.86 12.88
N THR A 60 -3.52 -3.98 13.19
CA THR A 60 -2.63 -2.86 13.43
C THR A 60 -1.58 -2.76 12.33
N GLN A 61 -1.07 -1.56 12.08
CA GLN A 61 0.03 -1.31 11.16
C GLN A 61 0.91 -0.18 11.69
N LYS A 62 2.23 -0.35 11.60
CA LYS A 62 3.22 0.70 11.82
C LYS A 62 4.06 0.89 10.57
N CYS A 63 4.41 2.12 10.23
CA CYS A 63 5.28 2.41 9.11
C CYS A 63 6.44 3.32 9.51
N TYR A 64 7.56 3.12 8.83
CA TYR A 64 8.77 3.90 8.96
C TYR A 64 9.32 4.20 7.57
N GLY A 65 9.72 5.44 7.34
CA GLY A 65 10.33 5.80 6.08
C GLY A 65 11.12 7.09 6.11
N THR A 66 11.93 7.25 5.08
CA THR A 66 12.72 8.45 4.84
C THR A 66 12.33 9.03 3.49
N ILE A 67 12.13 10.33 3.47
CA ILE A 67 11.64 11.09 2.33
C ILE A 67 12.63 12.23 2.08
N LEU A 68 13.25 12.25 0.91
CA LEU A 68 14.08 13.36 0.45
C LEU A 68 13.23 14.29 -0.41
N ILE A 69 13.21 15.56 -0.05
CA ILE A 69 12.44 16.60 -0.74
C ILE A 69 13.41 17.66 -1.24
N ASP A 70 13.34 17.98 -2.53
CA ASP A 70 14.14 19.03 -3.16
C ASP A 70 13.70 20.44 -2.72
N PRO A 71 14.48 21.49 -3.02
CA PRO A 71 14.08 22.88 -2.75
C PRO A 71 12.79 23.32 -3.48
N SER A 72 12.39 22.60 -4.54
CA SER A 72 11.16 22.83 -5.31
C SER A 72 9.95 22.07 -4.74
N LYS A 73 10.09 21.43 -3.57
CA LYS A 73 9.08 20.61 -2.88
C LYS A 73 8.70 19.30 -3.58
N LYS A 74 9.54 18.79 -4.48
CA LYS A 74 9.36 17.49 -5.13
C LYS A 74 10.05 16.39 -4.32
N ILE A 75 9.47 15.19 -4.34
CA ILE A 75 10.06 14.01 -3.73
C ILE A 75 11.18 13.49 -4.67
N GLU A 76 12.43 13.57 -4.23
CA GLU A 76 13.58 13.01 -4.96
C GLU A 76 13.81 11.54 -4.63
N ASP A 77 13.62 11.18 -3.36
CA ASP A 77 13.77 9.81 -2.88
C ASP A 77 12.72 9.49 -1.82
N TRP A 78 12.26 8.24 -1.82
CA TRP A 78 11.23 7.73 -0.94
C TRP A 78 11.51 6.26 -0.64
N LYS A 79 11.74 5.97 0.64
CA LYS A 79 11.82 4.61 1.14
C LYS A 79 10.92 4.45 2.34
N MET A 80 9.86 3.65 2.20
CA MET A 80 8.85 3.46 3.23
C MET A 80 8.49 1.98 3.36
N PHE A 81 8.53 1.49 4.59
CA PHE A 81 8.12 0.13 4.92
C PHE A 81 7.04 0.17 6.00
N CYS A 82 6.10 -0.76 5.91
CA CYS A 82 5.09 -0.95 6.93
C CYS A 82 5.04 -2.41 7.38
N GLU A 83 4.97 -2.63 8.68
CA GLU A 83 4.64 -3.93 9.28
C GLU A 83 3.19 -3.87 9.77
N GLY A 84 2.39 -4.84 9.39
CA GLY A 84 1.03 -5.00 9.88
C GLY A 84 0.78 -6.37 10.49
N MET A 85 -0.19 -6.44 11.40
CA MET A 85 -0.66 -7.66 12.04
C MET A 85 -2.17 -7.71 11.97
N ASP A 86 -2.73 -8.84 11.53
CA ASP A 86 -4.17 -9.05 11.41
C ASP A 86 -4.80 -9.62 12.69
N GLN A 87 -6.14 -9.73 12.69
CA GLN A 87 -6.93 -10.22 13.82
C GLN A 87 -6.61 -11.68 14.21
N ASN A 88 -5.95 -12.44 13.33
CA ASN A 88 -5.52 -13.83 13.56
C ASN A 88 -4.04 -13.93 13.92
N ARG A 89 -3.36 -12.81 14.19
CA ARG A 89 -1.92 -12.72 14.48
C ARG A 89 -1.02 -13.16 13.33
N ASN A 90 -1.50 -13.13 12.09
CA ASN A 90 -0.63 -13.22 10.93
C ASN A 90 -0.08 -11.83 10.62
N TYR A 91 1.22 -11.75 10.36
CA TYR A 91 1.86 -10.49 10.00
C TYR A 91 2.05 -10.39 8.50
N PHE A 92 2.27 -9.16 8.04
CA PHE A 92 2.73 -8.84 6.70
C PHE A 92 3.67 -7.65 6.74
N VAL A 93 4.60 -7.60 5.78
CA VAL A 93 5.49 -6.46 5.57
C VAL A 93 5.26 -5.93 4.16
N LEU A 94 5.07 -4.62 4.07
CA LEU A 94 4.82 -3.89 2.83
C LEU A 94 5.99 -2.95 2.53
N GLU A 95 6.38 -2.88 1.27
CA GLU A 95 7.19 -1.78 0.74
C GLU A 95 6.28 -0.85 -0.07
N TYR A 96 6.33 0.44 0.25
CA TYR A 96 5.48 1.47 -0.37
C TYR A 96 6.26 2.30 -1.38
N PHE A 97 5.65 2.50 -2.55
CA PHE A 97 6.13 3.34 -3.63
C PHE A 97 5.16 4.50 -3.87
N ARG A 98 5.69 5.66 -4.23
CA ARG A 98 4.90 6.82 -4.65
C ARG A 98 5.37 7.34 -5.99
N ASN A 99 4.41 7.70 -6.83
CA ASN A 99 4.66 8.14 -8.20
C ASN A 99 4.49 9.65 -8.41
N SER A 100 4.11 10.44 -7.39
CA SER A 100 3.88 11.89 -7.56
C SER A 100 3.90 12.74 -6.28
N ASP A 101 3.94 14.06 -6.51
CA ASP A 101 3.91 15.15 -5.53
C ASP A 101 2.86 14.97 -4.43
N MET A 102 3.15 15.54 -3.26
CA MET A 102 2.40 15.43 -2.00
C MET A 102 0.90 15.78 -2.08
N THR A 103 0.40 16.31 -3.20
CA THR A 103 -0.95 16.85 -3.40
C THR A 103 -1.98 15.83 -3.89
N ALA A 104 -1.58 14.69 -4.44
CA ALA A 104 -2.51 13.62 -4.84
C ALA A 104 -1.96 12.28 -4.33
N GLY A 105 -2.65 11.70 -3.36
CA GLY A 105 -2.20 10.50 -2.64
C GLY A 105 -2.35 9.20 -3.43
N THR A 106 -1.86 9.13 -4.65
CA THR A 106 -1.74 7.87 -5.38
C THR A 106 -0.38 7.23 -5.10
N GLY A 107 -0.39 5.97 -4.72
CA GLY A 107 0.82 5.19 -4.46
C GLY A 107 0.60 3.75 -4.87
N SER A 108 1.62 2.92 -4.70
CA SER A 108 1.49 1.48 -4.77
C SER A 108 2.28 0.85 -3.65
N TYR A 109 2.03 -0.41 -3.38
CA TYR A 109 2.85 -1.17 -2.44
C TYR A 109 2.89 -2.64 -2.86
N ILE A 110 3.92 -3.33 -2.39
CA ILE A 110 4.09 -4.77 -2.55
C ILE A 110 4.19 -5.44 -1.20
N PHE A 111 3.69 -6.66 -1.09
CA PHE A 111 3.99 -7.52 0.06
C PHE A 111 5.37 -8.14 -0.14
N ILE A 112 6.29 -7.87 0.78
CA ILE A 112 7.67 -8.39 0.76
C ILE A 112 7.90 -9.52 1.77
N ASP A 113 7.05 -9.62 2.79
CA ASP A 113 7.07 -10.72 3.76
C ASP A 113 5.69 -10.91 4.40
N GLY A 114 5.47 -12.06 5.03
CA GLY A 114 4.26 -12.31 5.80
C GLY A 114 3.99 -13.78 6.15
N THR A 115 2.95 -13.99 6.97
CA THR A 115 2.47 -15.30 7.40
C THR A 115 1.00 -15.53 7.06
N GLY A 116 0.55 -16.78 7.21
CA GLY A 116 -0.83 -17.17 6.94
C GLY A 116 -1.28 -16.79 5.52
N LYS A 117 -2.45 -16.15 5.43
CA LYS A 117 -3.04 -15.72 4.15
C LYS A 117 -2.21 -14.69 3.40
N TRP A 118 -1.35 -13.92 4.09
CA TRP A 118 -0.54 -12.86 3.47
C TRP A 118 0.59 -13.41 2.61
N LYS A 119 1.04 -14.65 2.85
CA LYS A 119 2.01 -15.34 1.99
C LYS A 119 1.54 -15.47 0.53
N ASN A 120 0.22 -15.55 0.33
CA ASN A 120 -0.36 -15.68 -1.01
C ASN A 120 -0.30 -14.37 -1.81
N LEU A 121 0.01 -13.25 -1.15
CA LEU A 121 0.06 -11.91 -1.74
C LEU A 121 1.50 -11.42 -1.99
N LEU A 122 2.51 -12.23 -1.65
CA LEU A 122 3.91 -11.89 -1.89
C LEU A 122 4.13 -11.59 -3.37
N VAL A 123 4.89 -10.53 -3.66
CA VAL A 123 5.23 -10.07 -5.02
C VAL A 123 4.02 -9.52 -5.82
N GLN A 124 2.85 -9.34 -5.21
CA GLN A 124 1.73 -8.67 -5.87
C GLN A 124 1.83 -7.15 -5.71
N ASN A 125 1.77 -6.44 -6.84
CA ASN A 125 1.66 -4.98 -6.87
C ASN A 125 0.21 -4.57 -6.64
N VAL A 126 -0.02 -3.79 -5.58
CA VAL A 126 -1.35 -3.26 -5.24
C VAL A 126 -1.33 -1.73 -5.37
N ASN A 127 -2.23 -1.20 -6.17
CA ASN A 127 -2.43 0.24 -6.30
C ASN A 127 -3.16 0.79 -5.06
N MET A 128 -2.67 1.91 -4.54
CA MET A 128 -3.26 2.63 -3.43
C MET A 128 -3.85 3.95 -3.91
N LEU A 129 -5.12 4.16 -3.59
CA LEU A 129 -5.74 5.47 -3.61
C LEU A 129 -5.86 5.94 -2.15
N LEU A 130 -5.08 6.96 -1.77
CA LEU A 130 -5.27 7.68 -0.51
C LEU A 130 -6.36 8.71 -0.75
N ILE A 131 -7.56 8.46 -0.22
CA ILE A 131 -8.62 9.45 -0.16
C ILE A 131 -8.38 10.24 1.13
N ILE A 132 -8.00 11.52 0.99
CA ILE A 132 -7.77 12.46 2.11
C ILE A 132 -9.08 13.21 2.38
#